data_AF-A0A927QYD4-F1
#
_entry.id   AF-A0A927QYD4-F1
#
_cell.length_a   1.000
_cell.length_b   1.000
_cell.length_c   1.000
_cell.angle_alpha   90.00
_cell.angle_beta   90.00
_cell.angle_gamma   90.00
#
_symmetry.space_group_name_H-M   'P 1'
#
loop_
_entity.id
_entity.type
_entity.pdbx_description
1 polymer ?
#
loop_
_entity_poly.entity_id
_entity_poly.type
_entity_poly.pdbx_seq_one_letter_code
_entity_poly.pdbx_strand_id
1 'polypeptide(L)'
;MGMIEGPHGVAIDAAYDIITTHASGGDCGACRLNWCPTAEWALWVVVAEPAAVRPDARQLVTIVARQVMAAHWPSAVDGCRPCGLPDCDRIRTAGPWLEVHDPGYVPPLIQTLTRSRPPTDDELREITGID
;
A
#
# COMPACT_ATOMS: atom_id res chain seq x y z
N MET A 1 -1.46 33.70 11.95
CA MET A 1 -2.57 32.86 11.47
C MET A 1 -2.38 31.51 12.14
N GLY A 2 -2.99 31.31 13.30
CA GLY A 2 -2.82 30.08 14.09
C GLY A 2 -3.71 29.00 13.51
N MET A 3 -3.14 27.84 13.16
CA MET A 3 -3.95 26.64 12.94
C MET A 3 -4.64 26.33 14.27
N ILE A 4 -5.97 26.35 14.25
CA ILE A 4 -6.75 25.78 15.34
C ILE A 4 -6.59 24.27 15.19
N GLU A 5 -5.69 23.68 15.96
CA GLU A 5 -5.64 22.23 16.16
C GLU A 5 -6.92 21.84 16.91
N GLY A 6 -8.00 21.61 16.15
CA GLY A 6 -9.19 20.97 16.67
C GLY A 6 -8.87 19.54 17.08
N PRO A 7 -9.61 18.96 18.04
CA PRO A 7 -9.45 17.54 18.36
C PRO A 7 -9.60 16.72 17.08
N HIS A 8 -8.70 15.74 16.88
CA HIS A 8 -8.79 14.81 15.77
C HIS A 8 -10.20 14.22 15.72
N GLY A 9 -10.81 14.18 14.54
CA GLY A 9 -12.14 13.60 14.39
C GLY A 9 -12.14 12.13 14.80
N VAL A 10 -13.24 11.63 15.36
CA VAL A 10 -13.42 10.21 15.77
C VAL A 10 -13.00 9.21 14.67
N ALA A 11 -13.14 9.59 13.40
CA ALA A 11 -12.71 8.80 12.26
C ALA A 11 -11.19 8.64 12.16
N ILE A 12 -10.40 9.69 12.46
CA ILE A 12 -8.94 9.66 12.44
C ILE A 12 -8.41 8.77 13.57
N ASP A 13 -8.97 8.90 14.78
CA ASP A 13 -8.56 8.07 15.91
C ASP A 13 -8.85 6.59 15.64
N ALA A 14 -10.04 6.27 15.12
CA ALA A 14 -10.36 4.91 14.69
C ALA A 14 -9.43 4.39 13.58
N ALA A 15 -9.07 5.24 12.62
CA ALA A 15 -8.13 4.89 11.57
C ALA A 15 -6.74 4.58 12.14
N TYR A 16 -6.26 5.33 13.14
CA TYR A 16 -4.99 5.06 13.80
C TYR A 16 -4.98 3.75 14.58
N ASP A 17 -6.06 3.43 15.29
CA ASP A 17 -6.18 2.15 16.00
C ASP A 17 -6.12 0.97 15.03
N ILE A 18 -6.79 1.10 13.87
CA ILE A 18 -6.76 0.09 12.81
C ILE A 18 -5.35 -0.04 12.23
N ILE A 19 -4.71 1.07 11.87
CA ILE A 19 -3.35 1.08 11.30
C ILE A 19 -2.35 0.44 12.29
N THR A 20 -2.41 0.82 13.56
CA THR A 20 -1.52 0.31 14.60
C THR A 20 -1.71 -1.19 14.80
N THR A 21 -2.97 -1.63 14.93
CA THR A 21 -3.31 -3.05 15.07
C THR A 21 -2.83 -3.85 13.86
N HIS A 22 -3.13 -3.37 12.65
CA HIS A 22 -2.81 -4.07 11.41
C HIS A 22 -1.28 -4.15 11.18
N ALA A 23 -0.58 -3.03 11.32
CA ALA A 23 0.88 -2.99 11.14
C ALA A 23 1.63 -3.85 12.17
N SER A 24 1.05 -4.06 13.35
CA SER A 24 1.61 -4.92 14.40
C SER A 24 1.30 -6.42 14.20
N GLY A 25 0.63 -6.79 13.10
CA GLY A 25 0.23 -8.18 12.84
C GLY A 25 -0.95 -8.65 13.69
N GLY A 26 -1.71 -7.72 14.27
CA GLY A 26 -2.95 -8.02 14.96
C GLY A 26 -3.99 -8.61 14.02
N ASP A 27 -4.78 -9.55 14.53
CA ASP A 27 -5.73 -10.29 13.70
C ASP A 27 -6.85 -9.37 13.22
N CYS A 28 -6.94 -9.21 11.91
CA CYS A 28 -7.97 -8.41 11.28
C CYS A 28 -8.96 -9.36 10.62
N GLY A 29 -10.20 -9.44 11.13
CA GLY A 29 -11.21 -10.37 10.60
C GLY A 29 -11.56 -10.16 9.12
N ALA A 30 -11.09 -9.05 8.53
CA ALA A 30 -11.26 -8.70 7.12
C ALA A 30 -10.07 -9.12 6.22
N CYS A 31 -8.97 -9.60 6.79
CA CYS A 31 -7.74 -9.91 6.06
C CYS A 31 -7.95 -11.14 5.17
N ARG A 32 -7.75 -11.00 3.86
CA ARG A 32 -7.89 -12.08 2.87
C ARG A 32 -6.81 -11.96 1.81
N LEU A 33 -6.10 -13.06 1.52
CA LEU A 33 -5.13 -13.14 0.41
C LEU A 33 -4.10 -11.98 0.43
N ASN A 34 -3.51 -11.69 1.59
CA ASN A 34 -2.55 -10.58 1.80
C ASN A 34 -3.12 -9.16 1.56
N TRP A 35 -4.45 -9.03 1.60
CA TRP A 35 -5.18 -7.78 1.44
C TRP A 35 -6.10 -7.52 2.64
N CYS A 36 -6.23 -6.26 3.05
CA CYS A 36 -7.11 -5.83 4.13
C CYS A 36 -7.91 -4.57 3.75
N PRO A 37 -9.22 -4.68 3.47
CA PRO A 37 -10.05 -3.52 3.11
C PRO A 37 -10.20 -2.53 4.28
N THR A 38 -10.13 -3.01 5.53
CA THR A 38 -10.23 -2.16 6.72
C THR A 38 -9.00 -1.28 6.89
N ALA A 39 -7.80 -1.83 6.68
CA ALA A 39 -6.55 -1.08 6.73
C ALA A 39 -6.44 -0.08 5.57
N GLU A 40 -7.00 -0.41 4.41
CA GLU A 40 -7.10 0.51 3.27
C GLU A 40 -7.99 1.70 3.52
N TRP A 41 -9.16 1.46 4.13
CA TRP A 41 -10.03 2.55 4.55
C TRP A 41 -9.31 3.46 5.55
N ALA A 42 -8.62 2.88 6.53
CA ALA A 42 -7.89 3.64 7.53
C ALA A 42 -6.75 4.47 6.91
N LEU A 43 -6.00 3.89 5.97
CA LEU A 43 -4.99 4.62 5.20
C LEU A 43 -5.60 5.80 4.45
N TRP A 44 -6.75 5.59 3.78
CA TRP A 44 -7.45 6.67 3.07
C TRP A 44 -7.86 7.81 4.00
N VAL A 45 -8.41 7.51 5.19
CA VAL A 45 -8.78 8.53 6.18
C VAL A 45 -7.57 9.36 6.60
N VAL A 46 -6.44 8.71 6.94
CA VAL A 46 -5.24 9.40 7.41
C VAL A 46 -4.57 10.21 6.30
N VAL A 47 -4.51 9.69 5.07
CA VAL A 47 -3.88 10.39 3.93
C VAL A 47 -4.74 11.54 3.42
N ALA A 48 -6.07 11.42 3.48
CA ALA A 48 -6.99 12.47 3.06
C ALA A 48 -6.94 13.72 3.97
N GLU A 49 -6.40 13.59 5.19
CA GLU A 49 -6.23 14.70 6.13
C GLU A 49 -4.77 14.80 6.62
N PRO A 50 -3.84 15.30 5.78
CA PRO A 50 -2.40 15.32 6.10
C PRO A 50 -2.05 16.09 7.37
N ALA A 51 -2.85 17.09 7.73
CA ALA A 51 -2.68 17.86 8.97
C ALA A 51 -2.93 17.02 10.24
N ALA A 52 -3.67 15.91 10.13
CA ALA A 52 -3.95 15.00 11.22
C ALA A 52 -2.87 13.92 11.41
N VAL A 53 -1.83 13.92 10.57
CA VAL A 53 -0.79 12.90 10.57
C VAL A 53 0.11 13.05 11.80
N ARG A 54 -0.03 12.14 12.77
CA ARG A 54 0.85 12.11 13.94
C ARG A 54 2.28 11.70 13.54
N PRO A 55 3.33 12.43 13.97
CA PRO A 55 4.72 12.12 13.60
C PRO A 55 5.18 10.72 14.00
N ASP A 56 4.75 10.24 15.16
CA ASP A 56 5.04 8.91 15.71
C ASP A 56 4.34 7.78 14.94
N ALA A 57 3.17 8.06 14.39
CA ALA A 57 2.41 7.09 13.60
C ALA A 57 2.90 6.96 12.15
N ARG A 58 3.74 7.87 11.66
CA ARG A 58 4.20 7.91 10.25
C ARG A 58 4.74 6.56 9.79
N GLN A 59 5.57 5.89 10.60
CA GLN A 59 6.16 4.61 10.24
C GLN A 59 5.09 3.53 10.04
N LEU A 60 4.07 3.48 10.90
CA LEU A 60 2.97 2.53 10.80
C LEU A 60 2.10 2.81 9.57
N VAL A 61 1.80 4.09 9.30
CA VAL A 61 1.07 4.50 8.08
C VAL A 61 1.85 4.11 6.83
N THR A 62 3.16 4.31 6.80
CA THR A 62 4.02 3.88 5.68
C THR A 62 4.03 2.36 5.50
N ILE A 63 4.05 1.57 6.59
CA ILE A 63 3.95 0.10 6.50
C ILE A 63 2.64 -0.30 5.81
N VAL A 64 1.51 0.27 6.24
CA VAL A 64 0.21 -0.02 5.64
C VAL A 64 0.16 0.44 4.18
N ALA A 65 0.68 1.63 3.87
CA ALA A 65 0.76 2.12 2.49
C ALA A 65 1.55 1.17 1.56
N ARG A 66 2.67 0.61 2.03
CA ARG A 66 3.44 -0.41 1.30
C ARG A 66 2.63 -1.69 1.07
N GLN A 67 1.88 -2.15 2.08
CA GLN A 67 1.03 -3.33 1.97
C GLN A 67 -0.10 -3.13 0.96
N VAL A 68 -0.76 -1.97 0.99
CA VAL A 68 -1.79 -1.59 0.01
C VAL A 68 -1.19 -1.50 -1.39
N MET A 69 -0.03 -0.84 -1.55
CA MET A 69 0.64 -0.76 -2.83
C MET A 69 0.99 -2.16 -3.36
N ALA A 70 1.54 -3.04 -2.53
CA ALA A 70 1.90 -4.40 -2.92
C ALA A 70 0.68 -5.27 -3.28
N ALA A 71 -0.46 -5.09 -2.59
CA ALA A 71 -1.67 -5.85 -2.85
C ALA A 71 -2.39 -5.42 -4.13
N HIS A 72 -2.26 -4.16 -4.56
CA HIS A 72 -2.97 -3.61 -5.72
C HIS A 72 -2.11 -3.49 -6.98
N TRP A 73 -0.80 -3.65 -6.84
CA TRP A 73 0.16 -3.57 -7.94
C TRP A 73 0.58 -4.97 -8.45
N PRO A 74 0.80 -5.16 -9.76
CA PRO A 74 0.48 -4.23 -10.85
C PRO A 74 -1.02 -4.21 -11.16
N SER A 75 -1.53 -3.04 -11.53
CA SER A 75 -2.82 -2.97 -12.23
C SER A 75 -2.60 -3.53 -13.63
N ALA A 76 -3.07 -4.76 -13.89
CA ALA A 76 -2.98 -5.36 -15.21
C ALA A 76 -3.97 -4.69 -16.17
N VAL A 77 -3.93 -5.06 -17.46
CA VAL A 77 -4.88 -4.56 -18.48
C VAL A 77 -6.35 -4.78 -18.05
N ASP A 78 -6.61 -5.83 -17.26
CA ASP A 78 -7.93 -6.17 -16.69
C ASP A 78 -8.24 -5.45 -15.37
N GLY A 79 -7.42 -4.47 -14.98
CA GLY A 79 -7.53 -3.71 -13.75
C GLY A 79 -6.73 -4.26 -12.57
N CYS A 80 -6.78 -3.54 -11.45
CA CYS A 80 -6.18 -3.97 -10.19
C CYS A 80 -6.90 -5.22 -9.66
N ARG A 81 -6.18 -6.31 -9.42
CA ARG A 81 -6.63 -7.38 -8.52
C ARG A 81 -6.17 -6.97 -7.13
N PRO A 82 -7.03 -6.65 -6.14
CA PRO A 82 -8.34 -7.23 -5.80
C PRO A 82 -9.61 -6.46 -6.24
N CYS A 83 -9.49 -5.25 -6.80
CA CYS A 83 -10.63 -4.35 -7.05
C CYS A 83 -11.44 -4.66 -8.32
N GLY A 84 -10.84 -5.31 -9.32
CA GLY A 84 -11.40 -5.49 -10.66
C GLY A 84 -11.61 -4.18 -11.44
N LEU A 85 -10.98 -3.08 -11.01
CA LEU A 85 -11.15 -1.76 -11.59
C LEU A 85 -9.96 -1.38 -12.48
N PRO A 86 -10.19 -0.82 -13.68
CA PRO A 86 -9.13 -0.40 -14.59
C PRO A 86 -8.27 0.73 -14.02
N ASP A 87 -8.88 1.60 -13.21
CA ASP A 87 -8.21 2.67 -12.46
C ASP A 87 -8.41 2.44 -10.96
N CYS A 88 -7.36 2.00 -10.26
CA CYS A 88 -7.45 1.74 -8.82
C CYS A 88 -7.16 3.00 -8.01
N ASP A 89 -8.20 3.70 -7.54
CA ASP A 89 -8.07 4.87 -6.65
C ASP A 89 -7.34 4.55 -5.33
N ARG A 90 -7.26 3.28 -4.95
CA ARG A 90 -6.50 2.83 -3.77
C ARG A 90 -4.99 2.97 -3.97
N ILE A 91 -4.48 2.69 -5.18
CA ILE A 91 -3.09 2.98 -5.55
C ILE A 91 -2.85 4.49 -5.54
N ARG A 92 -3.80 5.29 -6.03
CA ARG A 92 -3.71 6.77 -6.03
C ARG A 92 -3.69 7.37 -4.61
N THR A 93 -4.12 6.61 -3.60
CA THR A 93 -4.01 7.02 -2.19
C THR A 93 -2.66 6.62 -1.59
N ALA A 94 -2.18 5.39 -1.82
CA ALA A 94 -0.93 4.90 -1.26
C ALA A 94 0.33 5.47 -1.96
N GLY A 95 0.27 5.68 -3.26
CA GLY A 95 1.41 6.16 -4.07
C GLY A 95 1.96 7.51 -3.62
N PRO A 96 1.15 8.58 -3.61
CA PRO A 96 1.61 9.91 -3.20
C PRO A 96 2.14 9.96 -1.76
N TRP A 97 1.56 9.17 -0.85
CA TRP A 97 2.09 9.04 0.51
C TRP A 97 3.52 8.49 0.50
N LEU A 98 3.76 7.41 -0.25
CA LEU A 98 5.07 6.76 -0.34
C LEU A 98 6.10 7.64 -1.06
N GLU A 99 5.70 8.40 -2.08
CA GLU A 99 6.59 9.36 -2.75
C GLU A 99 7.13 10.43 -1.80
N VAL A 100 6.30 10.91 -0.87
CA VAL A 100 6.67 11.95 0.09
C VAL A 100 7.44 11.37 1.29
N HIS A 101 7.02 10.22 1.81
CA HIS A 101 7.48 9.70 3.09
C HIS A 101 8.44 8.50 3.00
N ASP A 102 8.64 7.97 1.80
CA ASP A 102 9.51 6.82 1.51
C ASP A 102 10.07 6.89 0.06
N PRO A 103 10.77 7.98 -0.29
CA PRO A 103 11.24 8.20 -1.65
C PRO A 103 12.22 7.09 -2.05
N GLY A 104 11.88 6.37 -3.13
CA GLY A 104 12.64 5.20 -3.59
C GLY A 104 12.01 3.86 -3.25
N TYR A 105 10.82 3.84 -2.64
CA TYR A 105 10.05 2.61 -2.52
C TYR A 105 9.73 2.02 -3.90
N VAL A 106 10.30 0.85 -4.16
CA VAL A 106 9.97 0.00 -5.30
C VAL A 106 9.25 -1.23 -4.73
N PRO A 107 7.96 -1.47 -5.07
CA PRO A 107 7.25 -2.66 -4.64
C PRO A 107 8.12 -3.92 -4.84
N PRO A 108 8.19 -4.85 -3.88
CA PRO A 108 9.04 -6.03 -3.99
C PRO A 108 8.82 -6.83 -5.29
N LEU A 109 7.59 -6.85 -5.79
CA LEU A 109 7.24 -7.47 -7.07
C LEU A 109 7.90 -6.81 -8.29
N ILE A 110 8.15 -5.50 -8.22
CA ILE A 110 8.97 -4.80 -9.22
C ILE A 110 10.42 -5.21 -9.06
N GLN A 111 10.98 -5.31 -7.84
CA GLN A 111 12.37 -5.73 -7.64
C GLN A 111 12.69 -7.10 -8.26
N THR A 112 11.69 -8.00 -8.32
CA THR A 112 11.79 -9.27 -9.06
C THR A 112 11.76 -9.09 -10.57
N LEU A 113 11.00 -8.12 -11.09
CA LEU A 113 10.92 -7.77 -12.52
C LEU A 113 12.09 -6.89 -13.00
N THR A 114 12.70 -6.08 -12.13
CA THR A 114 13.90 -5.28 -12.39
C THR A 114 15.19 -6.09 -12.32
N ARG A 115 15.13 -7.43 -12.28
CA ARG A 115 16.28 -8.28 -12.65
C ARG A 115 16.58 -8.01 -14.12
N SER A 116 17.43 -7.02 -14.33
CA SER A 116 17.68 -6.24 -15.53
C SER A 116 18.68 -6.91 -16.48
N ARG A 117 18.49 -8.20 -16.74
CA ARG A 117 18.94 -8.79 -18.00
C ARG A 117 17.78 -9.55 -18.62
N PRO A 118 17.59 -9.46 -19.95
CA PRO A 118 16.76 -10.43 -20.63
C PRO A 118 17.18 -11.83 -20.17
N PRO A 119 16.24 -12.71 -19.76
CA PRO A 119 16.59 -14.07 -19.39
C PRO A 119 17.36 -14.69 -20.55
N THR A 120 18.48 -15.35 -20.25
CA THR A 120 19.27 -16.03 -21.28
C THR A 120 18.46 -17.18 -21.89
N ASP A 121 18.81 -17.62 -23.09
CA ASP A 121 18.13 -18.74 -23.76
C ASP A 121 18.02 -19.97 -22.85
N ASP A 122 19.05 -20.25 -22.03
CA ASP A 122 19.02 -21.37 -21.07
C ASP A 122 18.02 -21.16 -19.92
N GLU A 123 17.86 -19.92 -19.44
CA GLU A 123 16.86 -19.58 -18.42
C GLU A 123 15.45 -19.62 -19.02
N LEU A 124 15.29 -19.23 -20.30
CA LEU A 124 14.04 -19.35 -21.02
C LEU A 124 13.65 -20.82 -21.23
N ARG A 125 14.59 -21.70 -21.57
CA ARG A 125 14.34 -23.15 -21.67
C ARG A 125 13.93 -23.75 -20.32
N GLU A 126 14.60 -23.36 -19.23
CA GLU A 126 14.25 -23.83 -17.87
C GLU A 126 12.85 -23.35 -17.43
N ILE A 127 12.50 -22.09 -17.73
CA ILE A 127 11.19 -21.51 -17.36
C ILE A 127 10.05 -22.08 -18.22
N THR A 128 10.29 -22.34 -19.50
CA THR A 128 9.25 -22.74 -20.46
C THR A 128 9.16 -24.25 -20.68
N GLY A 129 10.20 -25.02 -20.33
CA GLY A 129 10.25 -26.46 -20.56
C GLY A 129 10.31 -26.85 -22.05
N ILE A 130 10.70 -25.93 -22.93
CA ILE A 130 10.84 -26.14 -24.36
C ILE A 130 12.34 -26.33 -24.65
N ASP A 131 12.72 -27.50 -25.20
CA ASP A 131 14.06 -27.75 -25.75
C ASP A 131 14.20 -27.15 -27.16
#